data_AF-A0AA38TD06-F1
#
_entry.id   AF-A0AA38TD06-F1
#
_cell.length_a   1.000
_cell.length_b   1.000
_cell.length_c   1.000
_cell.angle_alpha   90.00
_cell.angle_beta   90.00
_cell.angle_gamma   90.00
#
_symmetry.space_group_name_H-M   'P 1'
#
loop_
_entity.id
_entity.type
_entity.pdbx_description
1 polymer ?
#
loop_
_entity_poly.entity_id
_entity_poly.type
_entity_poly.pdbx_seq_one_letter_code
_entity_poly.pdbx_strand_id
1 'polypeptide(L)'
;MAASIPHSISICSISIRPSSSQQHSSSTSRTSRSGMQYGINSGFRNPSRSISSIGFSSNNITDGSKSKGRNSLKANSSIGVEIGDMKLYLGMDFGTSGARYAIIDKDGVIQSEGKRDYPVFMSGDSIDWVRSWKTTLFSILESIPITLRSFITSISIDGTSATTLIIDSKTGEALTRPLLYNESCPDALPIVKSIAPPNHTVCSGSSTLCKLISWWTASDSSKESAVLMHQADWLLWLLHGKIGVSDYNNALKVGYDPEVDSYPPWLKSQPYSHVLPSIQAPGTIINTLKEDIRTKFGFPEDCVACTGTTDSIAAFLAAGATQPGKAVTSLGSTLAIKLLSTTRIEDARFGVYSHRLDDKWLVGGASNTGGAVLRQLFSDEQLEKLSQQINSMEASSLDYYPLPTEGERFPIADPKMVPRLNPRPESDVAYLHGILESIARIEAKGYILLKDLGATEVEEVFTAGGGSKNEKWTKIRERVLGLPVSRALQTEAAYGAALLALRGQPDNNRLFD
;
A
#
# COMPACT_ATOMS: atom_id res chain seq x y z
N MET A 1 -26.09 75.43 -9.36
CA MET A 1 -26.90 74.28 -8.88
C MET A 1 -25.89 73.23 -8.44
N ALA A 2 -25.44 73.24 -7.18
CA ALA A 2 -26.07 72.60 -6.01
C ALA A 2 -26.29 71.09 -6.24
N ALA A 3 -25.81 70.15 -5.41
CA ALA A 3 -25.03 70.21 -4.19
C ALA A 3 -24.42 68.82 -3.90
N SER A 4 -23.20 68.84 -3.36
CA SER A 4 -22.63 67.83 -2.47
C SER A 4 -23.34 67.84 -1.10
N ILE A 5 -23.44 66.70 -0.40
CA ILE A 5 -23.10 66.54 1.04
C ILE A 5 -23.29 65.07 1.51
N PRO A 6 -22.48 64.60 2.48
CA PRO A 6 -22.39 63.21 2.95
C PRO A 6 -23.02 63.02 4.35
N HIS A 7 -23.07 61.78 4.85
CA HIS A 7 -23.27 61.50 6.28
C HIS A 7 -22.18 60.60 6.86
N SER A 8 -21.33 61.26 7.64
CA SER A 8 -20.50 60.78 8.74
C SER A 8 -21.35 60.55 10.00
N ILE A 9 -21.10 59.48 10.76
CA ILE A 9 -21.20 59.49 12.23
C ILE A 9 -19.96 58.78 12.79
N SER A 10 -19.38 59.42 13.80
CA SER A 10 -18.14 59.09 14.48
C SER A 10 -18.43 58.80 15.96
N ILE A 11 -17.63 57.91 16.54
CA ILE A 11 -17.21 57.80 17.96
C ILE A 11 -18.30 57.46 19.02
N CYS A 12 -18.11 56.31 19.69
CA CYS A 12 -17.86 56.34 21.14
C CYS A 12 -17.14 55.06 21.63
N SER A 13 -15.93 55.29 22.13
CA SER A 13 -15.03 54.40 22.85
C SER A 13 -15.45 54.26 24.32
N ILE A 14 -15.49 53.04 24.86
CA ILE A 14 -15.42 52.80 26.31
C ILE A 14 -14.39 51.71 26.60
N SER A 15 -13.26 52.15 27.16
CA SER A 15 -12.28 51.34 27.89
C SER A 15 -12.80 51.05 29.30
N ILE A 16 -12.73 49.78 29.74
CA ILE A 16 -12.63 49.46 31.17
C ILE A 16 -11.60 48.32 31.34
N ARG A 17 -10.49 48.64 32.01
CA ARG A 17 -9.58 47.73 32.73
C ARG A 17 -9.60 48.17 34.22
N PRO A 18 -8.91 47.48 35.15
CA PRO A 18 -9.27 46.23 35.81
C PRO A 18 -9.45 46.47 37.34
N SER A 19 -9.95 45.49 38.08
CA SER A 19 -9.89 45.52 39.56
C SER A 19 -9.34 44.22 40.12
N SER A 20 -8.24 44.33 40.85
CA SER A 20 -7.51 43.29 41.58
C SER A 20 -7.99 43.11 43.02
N SER A 21 -7.60 41.95 43.60
CA SER A 21 -7.48 41.62 45.03
C SER A 21 -8.79 41.22 45.76
N GLN A 22 -8.87 40.25 46.68
CA GLN A 22 -7.89 39.61 47.56
C GLN A 22 -8.30 38.15 47.93
N GLN A 23 -7.29 37.43 48.44
CA GLN A 23 -7.19 36.16 49.18
C GLN A 23 -8.41 35.60 49.95
N HIS A 24 -8.56 34.26 49.93
CA HIS A 24 -8.47 33.42 51.14
C HIS A 24 -8.26 31.92 50.83
N SER A 25 -7.28 31.34 51.53
CA SER A 25 -7.03 29.93 51.91
C SER A 25 -8.30 29.18 52.35
N SER A 26 -8.50 27.86 52.35
CA SER A 26 -7.72 26.61 52.46
C SER A 26 -8.74 25.46 52.24
N SER A 27 -8.46 24.25 51.75
CA SER A 27 -7.81 23.15 52.47
C SER A 27 -8.09 21.84 51.71
N THR A 28 -7.07 20.96 51.68
CA THR A 28 -7.13 19.48 51.72
C THR A 28 -8.05 18.69 50.78
N SER A 29 -7.44 17.89 49.89
CA SER A 29 -7.55 16.43 50.00
C SER A 29 -6.35 15.72 49.34
N ARG A 30 -5.66 14.93 50.16
CA ARG A 30 -4.67 13.93 49.75
C ARG A 30 -5.42 12.76 49.13
N THR A 31 -4.97 12.26 47.99
CA THR A 31 -5.08 10.82 47.69
C THR A 31 -3.74 10.31 47.20
N SER A 32 -3.16 9.49 48.06
CA SER A 32 -2.04 8.59 47.83
C SER A 32 -2.39 7.55 46.76
N ARG A 33 -1.53 7.34 45.77
CA ARG A 33 -1.35 6.01 45.17
C ARG A 33 0.14 5.66 45.15
N SER A 34 0.43 4.71 46.02
CA SER A 34 1.63 3.91 46.14
C SER A 34 2.02 3.25 44.82
N GLY A 35 3.33 3.17 44.60
CA GLY A 35 3.92 2.42 43.51
C GLY A 35 3.72 0.90 43.64
N MET A 36 3.88 0.23 42.51
CA MET A 36 4.27 -1.17 42.45
C MET A 36 5.17 -1.35 41.23
N GLN A 37 6.44 -1.62 41.50
CA GLN A 37 7.43 -2.13 40.55
C GLN A 37 7.64 -3.62 40.84
N TYR A 38 7.70 -4.37 39.74
CA TYR A 38 8.42 -5.62 39.49
C TYR A 38 8.24 -6.84 40.41
N GLY A 39 7.68 -7.89 39.80
CA GLY A 39 7.87 -9.28 40.17
C GLY A 39 7.68 -10.17 38.94
N ILE A 40 8.71 -10.23 38.08
CA ILE A 40 8.81 -11.19 36.98
C ILE A 40 9.13 -12.55 37.62
N ASN A 41 8.26 -13.54 37.45
CA ASN A 41 8.56 -14.93 37.76
C ASN A 41 8.61 -15.73 36.47
N SER A 42 9.80 -16.25 36.20
CA SER A 42 10.20 -17.08 35.07
C SER A 42 9.59 -18.47 35.17
N GLY A 43 9.02 -18.96 34.07
CA GLY A 43 8.43 -20.29 33.99
C GLY A 43 8.43 -20.81 32.56
N PHE A 44 9.61 -20.99 31.97
CA PHE A 44 9.77 -21.72 30.72
C PHE A 44 9.68 -23.24 30.98
N ARG A 45 8.66 -23.89 30.40
CA ARG A 45 8.62 -25.35 30.19
C ARG A 45 8.77 -25.62 28.69
N ASN A 46 9.91 -26.18 28.30
CA ASN A 46 10.12 -26.79 26.99
C ASN A 46 9.52 -28.21 26.98
N PRO A 47 8.80 -28.62 25.93
CA PRO A 47 8.59 -30.03 25.64
C PRO A 47 9.70 -30.54 24.70
N SER A 48 10.47 -31.49 25.21
CA SER A 48 11.39 -32.33 24.47
C SER A 48 10.61 -33.30 23.55
N ARG A 49 11.00 -33.37 22.27
CA ARG A 49 10.75 -34.55 21.43
C ARG A 49 12.04 -35.03 20.81
N SER A 50 12.38 -36.26 21.20
CA SER A 50 13.43 -37.14 20.71
C SER A 50 13.24 -37.50 19.24
N ILE A 51 14.31 -37.43 18.44
CA ILE A 51 14.42 -38.19 17.19
C ILE A 51 15.75 -38.96 17.23
N SER A 52 15.59 -40.24 16.91
CA SER A 52 16.54 -41.34 16.95
C SER A 52 17.75 -41.18 16.04
N SER A 53 18.89 -41.56 16.60
CA SER A 53 20.18 -41.83 15.96
C SER A 53 20.12 -42.99 14.96
N ILE A 54 20.67 -42.78 13.75
CA ILE A 54 21.17 -43.84 12.88
C ILE A 54 22.65 -43.58 12.68
N GLY A 55 23.47 -44.52 13.14
CA GLY A 55 24.93 -44.44 13.10
C GLY A 55 25.50 -44.71 11.72
N PHE A 56 26.64 -44.10 11.42
CA PHE A 56 27.53 -44.50 10.34
C PHE A 56 28.90 -44.85 10.93
N SER A 57 29.31 -46.09 10.67
CA SER A 57 30.60 -46.65 11.02
C SER A 57 31.71 -46.08 10.13
N SER A 58 32.81 -45.69 10.78
CA SER A 58 34.10 -45.42 10.17
C SER A 58 34.77 -46.72 9.68
N ASN A 59 35.40 -46.66 8.50
CA ASN A 59 36.51 -47.54 8.17
C ASN A 59 37.51 -46.81 7.27
N ASN A 60 38.77 -46.89 7.67
CA ASN A 60 39.96 -46.43 6.97
C ASN A 60 40.15 -47.15 5.62
N ILE A 61 40.90 -46.54 4.69
CA ILE A 61 42.11 -47.11 4.06
C ILE A 61 42.77 -46.08 3.12
N THR A 62 44.09 -46.20 3.08
CA THR A 62 45.18 -45.43 2.48
C THR A 62 45.46 -45.72 0.99
N ASP A 63 45.96 -44.69 0.29
CA ASP A 63 47.10 -44.66 -0.67
C ASP A 63 47.07 -45.42 -2.03
N GLY A 64 47.73 -44.82 -3.06
CA GLY A 64 48.40 -45.59 -4.14
C GLY A 64 47.91 -45.51 -5.61
N SER A 65 48.38 -44.50 -6.35
CA SER A 65 48.90 -44.46 -7.75
C SER A 65 48.38 -45.35 -8.93
N LYS A 66 48.16 -44.64 -10.07
CA LYS A 66 48.56 -44.92 -11.49
C LYS A 66 47.95 -46.09 -12.32
N SER A 67 47.23 -45.70 -13.39
CA SER A 67 47.55 -45.92 -14.83
C SER A 67 46.47 -46.54 -15.76
N LYS A 68 46.25 -45.82 -16.88
CA LYS A 68 45.87 -46.20 -18.27
C LYS A 68 44.77 -47.27 -18.55
N GLY A 69 43.82 -46.89 -19.42
CA GLY A 69 43.31 -47.78 -20.49
C GLY A 69 41.81 -47.70 -20.82
N ARG A 70 41.50 -47.23 -22.04
CA ARG A 70 40.20 -47.23 -22.75
C ARG A 70 39.33 -48.49 -22.55
N ASN A 71 38.01 -48.36 -22.31
CA ASN A 71 36.94 -48.28 -23.33
C ASN A 71 35.53 -48.43 -22.71
N SER A 72 34.61 -47.59 -23.19
CA SER A 72 33.16 -47.76 -23.34
C SER A 72 32.39 -48.64 -22.34
N LEU A 73 31.54 -48.00 -21.52
CA LEU A 73 30.20 -48.49 -21.19
C LEU A 73 29.31 -47.26 -20.97
N LYS A 74 28.33 -47.07 -21.86
CA LYS A 74 27.24 -46.10 -21.70
C LYS A 74 26.45 -46.50 -20.46
N ALA A 75 26.40 -45.62 -19.46
CA ALA A 75 25.37 -45.63 -18.44
C ALA A 75 24.65 -44.27 -18.50
N ASN A 76 23.37 -44.32 -18.85
CA ASN A 76 22.50 -43.16 -18.95
C ASN A 76 22.42 -42.44 -17.60
N SER A 77 22.99 -41.24 -17.54
CA SER A 77 22.73 -40.26 -16.49
C SER A 77 22.55 -38.89 -17.12
N SER A 78 21.32 -38.52 -17.42
CA SER A 78 20.95 -37.12 -17.65
C SER A 78 19.43 -36.99 -17.71
N ILE A 79 18.80 -36.86 -16.54
CA ILE A 79 17.74 -35.84 -16.43
C ILE A 79 18.52 -34.56 -16.12
N GLY A 80 19.13 -34.01 -17.16
CA GLY A 80 19.66 -32.65 -17.13
C GLY A 80 18.46 -31.75 -17.36
N VAL A 81 17.91 -31.20 -16.28
CA VAL A 81 17.18 -29.94 -16.41
C VAL A 81 18.23 -28.95 -16.93
N GLU A 82 17.97 -28.31 -18.07
CA GLU A 82 18.80 -27.22 -18.57
C GLU A 82 18.77 -26.09 -17.54
N ILE A 83 19.75 -26.05 -16.64
CA ILE A 83 19.92 -25.02 -15.59
C ILE A 83 20.45 -23.69 -16.21
N GLY A 84 20.36 -23.53 -17.53
CA GLY A 84 20.91 -22.39 -18.27
C GLY A 84 20.05 -21.12 -18.25
N ASP A 85 18.74 -21.21 -18.01
CA ASP A 85 17.80 -20.12 -18.31
C ASP A 85 16.81 -19.75 -17.19
N MET A 86 16.99 -20.26 -15.96
CA MET A 86 16.06 -19.94 -14.87
C MET A 86 16.29 -18.50 -14.37
N LYS A 87 15.49 -17.55 -14.85
CA LYS A 87 15.43 -16.17 -14.33
C LYS A 87 14.26 -16.03 -13.36
N LEU A 88 14.52 -15.42 -12.21
CA LEU A 88 13.56 -15.13 -11.15
C LEU A 88 13.44 -13.63 -10.89
N TYR A 89 12.28 -13.25 -10.35
CA TYR A 89 11.87 -11.87 -10.15
C TYR A 89 11.36 -11.71 -8.73
N LEU A 90 11.96 -10.77 -7.98
CA LEU A 90 11.65 -10.52 -6.58
C LEU A 90 10.79 -9.27 -6.45
N GLY A 91 9.63 -9.42 -5.84
CA GLY A 91 8.81 -8.32 -5.34
C GLY A 91 8.82 -8.28 -3.82
N MET A 92 8.82 -7.08 -3.25
CA MET A 92 8.67 -6.88 -1.81
C MET A 92 7.65 -5.79 -1.52
N ASP A 93 6.73 -6.08 -0.61
CA ASP A 93 5.69 -5.16 -0.13
C ASP A 93 6.03 -4.66 1.26
N PHE A 94 6.15 -3.34 1.42
CA PHE A 94 6.33 -2.66 2.69
C PHE A 94 5.06 -1.95 3.12
N GLY A 95 4.08 -2.74 3.59
CA GLY A 95 2.82 -2.26 4.14
C GLY A 95 2.92 -1.61 5.52
N THR A 96 1.80 -1.55 6.21
CA THR A 96 1.63 -0.74 7.43
C THR A 96 2.27 -1.32 8.70
N SER A 97 2.33 -2.65 8.81
CA SER A 97 2.76 -3.35 10.05
C SER A 97 3.92 -4.32 9.85
N GLY A 98 4.30 -4.60 8.61
CA GLY A 98 5.38 -5.50 8.26
C GLY A 98 5.61 -5.49 6.76
N ALA A 99 6.55 -6.32 6.31
CA ALA A 99 6.85 -6.50 4.92
C ALA A 99 6.70 -7.95 4.46
N ARG A 100 6.37 -8.12 3.18
CA ARG A 100 6.22 -9.41 2.51
C ARG A 100 7.14 -9.49 1.31
N TYR A 101 7.45 -10.69 0.85
CA TYR A 101 8.15 -10.89 -0.42
C TYR A 101 7.54 -12.05 -1.20
N ALA A 102 7.64 -11.96 -2.52
CA ALA A 102 7.30 -13.02 -3.46
C ALA A 102 8.39 -13.11 -4.53
N ILE A 103 8.80 -14.34 -4.84
CA ILE A 103 9.74 -14.65 -5.91
C ILE A 103 8.97 -15.44 -6.95
N ILE A 104 8.92 -14.95 -8.17
CA ILE A 104 8.23 -15.59 -9.29
C ILE A 104 9.21 -15.93 -10.41
N ASP A 105 8.85 -16.91 -11.24
CA ASP A 105 9.47 -17.09 -12.55
C ASP A 105 8.75 -16.26 -13.63
N LYS A 106 9.17 -16.43 -14.89
CA LYS A 106 8.62 -15.70 -16.05
C LYS A 106 7.14 -16.01 -16.32
N ASP A 107 6.65 -17.16 -15.87
CA ASP A 107 5.26 -17.60 -16.06
C ASP A 107 4.38 -17.17 -14.88
N GLY A 108 4.94 -16.42 -13.92
CA GLY A 108 4.25 -15.93 -12.74
C GLY A 108 4.06 -16.98 -11.65
N VAL A 109 4.75 -18.12 -11.72
CA VAL A 109 4.65 -19.17 -10.69
C VAL A 109 5.51 -18.77 -9.49
N ILE A 110 4.92 -18.81 -8.29
CA ILE A 110 5.61 -18.50 -7.04
C ILE A 110 6.61 -19.61 -6.72
N GLN A 111 7.88 -19.24 -6.66
CA GLN A 111 8.99 -20.11 -6.26
C GLN A 111 9.27 -20.02 -4.75
N SER A 112 9.03 -18.85 -4.15
CA SER A 112 9.15 -18.64 -2.71
C SER A 112 8.39 -17.40 -2.29
N GLU A 113 7.85 -17.41 -1.09
CA GLU A 113 7.20 -16.25 -0.47
C GLU A 113 7.50 -16.22 1.03
N GLY A 114 7.33 -15.05 1.64
CA GLY A 114 7.48 -14.92 3.08
C GLY A 114 7.08 -13.55 3.59
N LYS A 115 7.08 -13.43 4.92
CA LYS A 115 6.75 -12.19 5.62
C LYS A 115 7.65 -11.95 6.83
N ARG A 116 7.78 -10.69 7.21
CA ARG A 116 8.47 -10.22 8.41
C ARG A 116 7.70 -9.06 9.02
N ASP A 117 7.41 -9.15 10.30
CA ASP A 117 6.88 -8.00 11.04
C ASP A 117 7.99 -6.98 11.27
N TYR A 118 7.64 -5.70 11.38
CA TYR A 118 8.63 -4.68 11.65
C TYR A 118 9.18 -4.81 13.08
N PRO A 119 10.51 -4.91 13.28
CA PRO A 119 11.09 -4.82 14.60
C PRO A 119 10.84 -3.43 15.17
N VAL A 120 10.53 -3.34 16.46
CA VAL A 120 10.26 -2.05 17.11
C VAL A 120 11.58 -1.45 17.61
N PHE A 121 12.01 -0.37 16.98
CA PHE A 121 13.08 0.48 17.49
C PHE A 121 12.48 1.81 17.96
N MET A 122 12.90 2.29 19.13
CA MET A 122 12.44 3.57 19.68
C MET A 122 13.51 4.66 19.49
N SER A 123 13.06 5.86 19.12
CA SER A 123 13.85 7.10 19.14
C SER A 123 13.05 8.14 19.92
N GLY A 124 13.47 8.37 21.17
CA GLY A 124 12.65 9.09 22.15
C GLY A 124 11.30 8.39 22.37
N ASP A 125 10.22 9.15 22.23
CA ASP A 125 8.84 8.67 22.42
C ASP A 125 8.19 8.12 21.14
N SER A 126 8.94 8.02 20.04
CA SER A 126 8.43 7.59 18.73
C SER A 126 9.16 6.38 18.17
N ILE A 127 8.52 5.64 17.29
CA ILE A 127 9.14 4.52 16.57
C ILE A 127 10.11 5.06 15.53
N ASP A 128 11.33 4.53 15.52
CA ASP A 128 12.31 4.74 14.46
C ASP A 128 11.97 3.85 13.26
N TRP A 129 11.05 4.35 12.43
CA TRP A 129 10.59 3.67 11.23
C TRP A 129 11.71 3.44 10.20
N VAL A 130 12.66 4.37 10.09
CA VAL A 130 13.80 4.24 9.17
C VAL A 130 14.61 3.00 9.52
N ARG A 131 15.00 2.86 10.79
CA ARG A 131 15.75 1.68 11.24
C ARG A 131 14.93 0.40 11.15
N SER A 132 13.64 0.48 11.44
CA SER A 132 12.71 -0.66 11.39
C SER A 132 12.57 -1.21 9.96
N TRP A 133 12.30 -0.34 8.98
CA TRP A 133 12.18 -0.73 7.57
C TRP A 133 13.51 -1.20 6.99
N LYS A 134 14.63 -0.50 7.27
CA LYS A 134 15.96 -0.93 6.83
C LYS A 134 16.33 -2.32 7.34
N THR A 135 16.09 -2.57 8.63
CA THR A 135 16.37 -3.88 9.24
C THR A 135 15.52 -4.95 8.57
N THR A 136 14.24 -4.66 8.35
CA THR A 136 13.30 -5.60 7.73
C THR A 136 13.68 -5.94 6.29
N LEU A 137 14.09 -4.94 5.49
CA LEU A 137 14.60 -5.15 4.13
C LEU A 137 15.74 -6.17 4.12
N PHE A 138 16.76 -5.95 4.93
CA PHE A 138 17.90 -6.86 4.97
C PHE A 138 17.56 -8.23 5.57
N SER A 139 16.64 -8.30 6.54
CA SER A 139 16.14 -9.57 7.07
C SER A 139 15.33 -10.36 6.05
N ILE A 140 14.59 -9.70 5.15
CA ILE A 140 13.91 -10.36 4.03
C ILE A 140 14.95 -10.94 3.07
N LEU A 141 15.92 -10.14 2.61
CA LEU A 141 16.97 -10.60 1.69
C LEU A 141 17.76 -11.78 2.27
N GLU A 142 18.06 -11.75 3.57
CA GLU A 142 18.72 -12.85 4.28
C GLU A 142 17.84 -14.09 4.42
N SER A 143 16.52 -13.94 4.43
CA SER A 143 15.58 -15.06 4.54
C SER A 143 15.32 -15.78 3.22
N ILE A 144 15.62 -15.16 2.08
CA ILE A 144 15.45 -15.79 0.76
C ILE A 144 16.37 -17.02 0.69
N PRO A 145 15.89 -18.20 0.23
CA PRO A 145 16.73 -19.37 0.07
C PRO A 145 17.97 -19.09 -0.78
N ILE A 146 19.16 -19.44 -0.27
CA ILE A 146 20.44 -19.15 -0.93
C ILE A 146 20.50 -19.70 -2.36
N THR A 147 19.84 -20.85 -2.60
CA THR A 147 19.75 -21.53 -3.90
C THR A 147 18.93 -20.76 -4.94
N LEU A 148 18.09 -19.80 -4.53
CA LEU A 148 17.28 -18.99 -5.44
C LEU A 148 17.94 -17.65 -5.77
N ARG A 149 18.74 -17.09 -4.86
CA ARG A 149 19.28 -15.73 -4.99
C ARG A 149 20.11 -15.53 -6.25
N SER A 150 20.89 -16.54 -6.64
CA SER A 150 21.71 -16.54 -7.86
C SER A 150 20.89 -16.56 -9.16
N PHE A 151 19.58 -16.70 -9.08
CA PHE A 151 18.67 -16.65 -10.23
C PHE A 151 17.80 -15.39 -10.23
N ILE A 152 17.83 -14.57 -9.18
CA ILE A 152 17.05 -13.33 -9.10
C ILE A 152 17.72 -12.27 -9.96
N THR A 153 17.10 -11.91 -11.07
CA THR A 153 17.65 -10.97 -12.06
C THR A 153 17.07 -9.57 -11.92
N SER A 154 15.95 -9.41 -11.23
CA SER A 154 15.29 -8.12 -11.03
C SER A 154 14.57 -8.06 -9.69
N ILE A 155 14.59 -6.87 -9.07
CA ILE A 155 13.92 -6.57 -7.81
C ILE A 155 13.06 -5.32 -7.99
N SER A 156 11.82 -5.35 -7.50
CA SER A 156 10.97 -4.15 -7.32
C SER A 156 10.32 -4.17 -5.94
N ILE A 157 9.96 -2.99 -5.44
CA ILE A 157 9.43 -2.80 -4.10
C ILE A 157 8.26 -1.83 -4.17
N ASP A 158 7.14 -2.19 -3.57
CA ASP A 158 6.05 -1.26 -3.30
C ASP A 158 6.02 -0.82 -1.83
N GLY A 159 5.36 0.30 -1.57
CA GLY A 159 5.26 0.88 -0.24
C GLY A 159 3.95 1.62 -0.01
N THR A 160 3.74 2.06 1.22
CA THR A 160 2.54 2.80 1.61
C THR A 160 2.50 4.19 0.95
N SER A 161 1.36 4.51 0.33
CA SER A 161 1.16 5.79 -0.39
C SER A 161 1.43 7.02 0.48
N ALA A 162 2.13 8.01 -0.08
CA ALA A 162 2.45 9.29 0.58
C ALA A 162 3.26 9.19 1.88
N THR A 163 3.79 8.02 2.24
CA THR A 163 4.83 7.95 3.28
C THR A 163 6.08 8.65 2.75
N THR A 164 6.46 9.74 3.42
CA THR A 164 7.44 10.72 2.91
C THR A 164 8.68 10.72 3.78
N LEU A 165 9.84 10.57 3.15
CA LEU A 165 11.16 10.78 3.74
C LEU A 165 11.82 11.98 3.07
N ILE A 166 12.51 12.80 3.87
CA ILE A 166 13.42 13.83 3.37
C ILE A 166 14.81 13.43 3.83
N ILE A 167 15.71 13.20 2.88
CA ILE A 167 17.08 12.76 3.14
C ILE A 167 18.09 13.81 2.70
N ASP A 168 19.28 13.78 3.31
CA ASP A 168 20.44 14.51 2.81
C ASP A 168 21.08 13.73 1.66
N SER A 169 21.26 14.38 0.51
CA SER A 169 21.82 13.74 -0.68
C SER A 169 23.30 13.40 -0.60
N LYS A 170 24.04 14.00 0.32
CA LYS A 170 25.49 13.77 0.50
C LYS A 170 25.73 12.64 1.49
N THR A 171 24.97 12.58 2.59
CA THR A 171 25.16 11.57 3.64
C THR A 171 24.21 10.39 3.51
N GLY A 172 23.05 10.58 2.86
CA GLY A 172 21.98 9.60 2.79
C GLY A 172 21.17 9.48 4.09
N GLU A 173 21.41 10.35 5.07
CA GLU A 173 20.71 10.34 6.35
C GLU A 173 19.33 10.99 6.23
N ALA A 174 18.37 10.48 7.00
CA ALA A 174 17.06 11.11 7.10
C ALA A 174 17.16 12.42 7.89
N LEU A 175 16.74 13.54 7.29
CA LEU A 175 16.75 14.87 7.91
C LEU A 175 15.62 15.06 8.93
N THR A 176 14.62 14.18 8.90
CA THR A 176 13.52 14.12 9.85
C THR A 176 13.01 12.69 9.92
N ARG A 177 12.20 12.37 10.94
CA ARG A 177 11.45 11.11 10.95
C ARG A 177 10.53 11.05 9.71
N PRO A 178 10.25 9.85 9.16
CA PRO A 178 9.27 9.70 8.10
C PRO A 178 7.91 10.25 8.53
N LEU A 179 7.21 10.89 7.60
CA LEU A 179 5.82 11.31 7.73
C LEU A 179 4.95 10.24 7.08
N LEU A 180 4.25 9.44 7.90
CA LEU A 180 3.56 8.22 7.45
C LEU A 180 2.31 8.52 6.60
N TYR A 181 1.86 7.53 5.84
CA TYR A 181 0.69 7.59 4.96
C TYR A 181 -0.58 8.19 5.60
N ASN A 182 -0.84 7.89 6.87
CA ASN A 182 -2.02 8.33 7.62
C ASN A 182 -1.80 9.63 8.40
N GLU A 183 -0.58 10.15 8.46
CA GLU A 183 -0.29 11.43 9.12
C GLU A 183 -0.70 12.59 8.23
N SER A 184 -1.21 13.65 8.88
CA SER A 184 -1.70 14.86 8.22
C SER A 184 -0.93 16.08 8.72
N CYS A 185 -0.57 16.97 7.78
CA CYS A 185 0.06 18.27 8.03
C CYS A 185 -0.95 19.40 7.68
N PRO A 186 -1.92 19.69 8.55
CA PRO A 186 -2.97 20.68 8.28
C PRO A 186 -2.44 22.13 8.23
N ASP A 187 -1.28 22.39 8.85
CA ASP A 187 -0.55 23.65 8.80
C ASP A 187 -0.15 24.05 7.37
N ALA A 188 0.22 23.07 6.54
CA ALA A 188 0.62 23.30 5.15
C ALA A 188 -0.56 23.36 4.17
N LEU A 189 -1.74 22.87 4.55
CA LEU A 189 -2.90 22.75 3.66
C LEU A 189 -3.38 24.09 3.06
N PRO A 190 -3.40 25.22 3.79
CA PRO A 190 -3.72 26.53 3.20
C PRO A 190 -2.75 26.94 2.10
N ILE A 191 -1.44 26.66 2.26
CA ILE A 191 -0.41 26.95 1.25
C ILE A 191 -0.61 26.05 0.02
N VAL A 192 -0.88 24.76 0.23
CA VAL A 192 -1.18 23.85 -0.88
C VAL A 192 -2.39 24.33 -1.69
N LYS A 193 -3.47 24.74 -1.02
CA LYS A 193 -4.68 25.23 -1.69
C LYS A 193 -4.48 26.56 -2.42
N SER A 194 -3.49 27.37 -2.06
CA SER A 194 -3.22 28.64 -2.73
C SER A 194 -2.40 28.49 -4.01
N ILE A 195 -1.69 27.37 -4.18
CA ILE A 195 -0.84 27.10 -5.35
C ILE A 195 -1.40 26.02 -6.29
N ALA A 196 -2.05 25.00 -5.74
CA ALA A 196 -2.54 23.87 -6.52
C ALA A 196 -3.89 24.20 -7.17
N PRO A 197 -4.22 23.57 -8.31
CA PRO A 197 -5.54 23.67 -8.89
C PRO A 197 -6.64 23.33 -7.86
N PRO A 198 -7.81 24.00 -7.92
CA PRO A 198 -8.93 23.66 -7.06
C PRO A 198 -9.21 22.16 -7.11
N ASN A 199 -9.43 21.57 -5.93
CA ASN A 199 -9.78 20.15 -5.80
C ASN A 199 -8.72 19.13 -6.26
N HIS A 200 -7.49 19.57 -6.57
CA HIS A 200 -6.40 18.67 -6.93
C HIS A 200 -6.13 17.63 -5.83
N THR A 201 -5.67 16.42 -6.20
CA THR A 201 -5.44 15.28 -5.27
C THR A 201 -4.46 15.59 -4.12
N VAL A 202 -3.65 16.64 -4.27
CA VAL A 202 -2.70 17.15 -3.27
C VAL A 202 -3.36 18.01 -2.19
N CYS A 203 -4.56 18.52 -2.41
CA CYS A 203 -5.35 19.36 -1.49
C CYS A 203 -5.96 18.55 -0.33
N SER A 204 -5.17 17.66 0.25
CA SER A 204 -5.45 16.85 1.44
C SER A 204 -4.29 17.00 2.41
N GLY A 205 -4.55 17.13 3.71
CA GLY A 205 -3.50 17.29 4.72
C GLY A 205 -2.52 16.10 4.78
N SER A 206 -2.94 14.91 4.33
CA SER A 206 -2.09 13.72 4.26
C SER A 206 -1.27 13.57 2.97
N SER A 207 -1.40 14.51 2.02
CA SER A 207 -0.65 14.46 0.76
C SER A 207 0.85 14.62 0.99
N THR A 208 1.66 14.01 0.11
CA THR A 208 3.11 14.19 0.11
C THR A 208 3.49 15.67 -0.02
N LEU A 209 2.71 16.46 -0.77
CA LEU A 209 2.95 17.90 -0.90
C LEU A 209 2.74 18.67 0.41
N CYS A 210 1.68 18.38 1.18
CA CYS A 210 1.48 18.98 2.51
C CYS A 210 2.65 18.61 3.44
N LYS A 211 3.08 17.35 3.42
CA LYS A 211 4.21 16.84 4.21
C LYS A 211 5.52 17.55 3.85
N LEU A 212 5.80 17.70 2.55
CA LEU A 212 6.96 18.42 2.05
C LEU A 212 6.94 19.89 2.49
N ILE A 213 5.82 20.59 2.31
CA ILE A 213 5.71 22.00 2.67
C ILE A 213 5.84 22.20 4.17
N SER A 214 5.19 21.35 4.97
CA SER A 214 5.28 21.41 6.45
C SER A 214 6.74 21.26 6.91
N TRP A 215 7.47 20.27 6.39
CA TRP A 215 8.90 20.12 6.63
C TRP A 215 9.70 21.35 6.15
N TRP A 216 9.41 21.83 4.94
CA TRP A 216 10.09 22.98 4.33
C TRP A 216 9.92 24.25 5.17
N THR A 217 8.75 24.48 5.75
CA THR A 217 8.46 25.64 6.59
C THR A 217 9.01 25.52 8.00
N ALA A 218 9.09 24.30 8.55
CA ALA A 218 9.55 24.07 9.92
C ALA A 218 11.07 23.93 10.06
N SER A 219 11.79 23.55 8.99
CA SER A 219 13.23 23.30 9.05
C SER A 219 14.07 24.58 8.95
N ASP A 220 14.94 24.80 9.95
CA ASP A 220 15.94 25.88 9.97
C ASP A 220 17.29 25.48 9.33
N SER A 221 17.45 24.21 8.97
CA SER A 221 18.70 23.68 8.37
C SER A 221 18.82 24.02 6.89
N SER A 222 20.04 23.89 6.34
CA SER A 222 20.23 24.00 4.89
C SER A 222 19.39 22.95 4.16
N LYS A 223 18.66 23.39 3.14
CA LYS A 223 17.75 22.57 2.34
C LYS A 223 18.35 22.20 0.98
N GLU A 224 19.53 22.73 0.66
CA GLU A 224 20.17 22.59 -0.66
C GLU A 224 20.51 21.13 -1.00
N SER A 225 20.86 20.32 0.00
CA SER A 225 21.15 18.89 -0.17
C SER A 225 19.92 18.01 0.03
N ALA A 226 18.75 18.57 0.34
CA ALA A 226 17.58 17.76 0.66
C ALA A 226 16.97 17.11 -0.60
N VAL A 227 16.60 15.85 -0.48
CA VAL A 227 15.87 15.09 -1.51
C VAL A 227 14.69 14.39 -0.88
N LEU A 228 13.53 14.54 -1.51
CA LEU A 228 12.32 13.82 -1.17
C LEU A 228 12.37 12.41 -1.78
N MET A 229 12.08 11.42 -0.95
CA MET A 229 11.85 10.04 -1.36
C MET A 229 10.58 9.53 -0.69
N HIS A 230 9.75 8.83 -1.46
CA HIS A 230 8.69 8.01 -0.89
C HIS A 230 9.31 6.74 -0.27
N GLN A 231 8.52 6.01 0.51
CA GLN A 231 8.99 4.79 1.19
C GLN A 231 9.61 3.77 0.22
N ALA A 232 8.93 3.49 -0.90
CA ALA A 232 9.40 2.56 -1.93
C ALA A 232 10.72 3.05 -2.55
N ASP A 233 10.78 4.33 -2.94
CA ASP A 233 11.97 4.96 -3.52
C ASP A 233 13.19 4.81 -2.60
N TRP A 234 13.02 5.08 -1.30
CA TRP A 234 14.10 5.02 -0.33
C TRP A 234 14.59 3.59 -0.11
N LEU A 235 13.68 2.62 -0.02
CA LEU A 235 14.03 1.20 0.10
C LEU A 235 14.79 0.69 -1.14
N LEU A 236 14.32 1.06 -2.34
CA LEU A 236 15.02 0.74 -3.59
C LEU A 236 16.40 1.41 -3.64
N TRP A 237 16.49 2.67 -3.23
CA TRP A 237 17.75 3.41 -3.19
C TRP A 237 18.81 2.73 -2.31
N LEU A 238 18.42 2.13 -1.18
CA LEU A 238 19.32 1.32 -0.35
C LEU A 238 19.92 0.12 -1.10
N LEU A 239 19.27 -0.35 -2.17
CA LEU A 239 19.72 -1.47 -3.01
C LEU A 239 20.55 -1.02 -4.21
N HIS A 240 20.20 0.09 -4.87
CA HIS A 240 20.77 0.50 -6.16
C HIS A 240 21.64 1.77 -6.12
N GLY A 241 21.62 2.53 -5.03
CA GLY A 241 22.50 3.68 -4.77
C GLY A 241 22.21 4.97 -5.55
N LYS A 242 21.50 4.91 -6.68
CA LYS A 242 21.09 6.10 -7.46
C LYS A 242 20.03 6.93 -6.74
N ILE A 243 20.38 8.15 -6.31
CA ILE A 243 19.47 9.01 -5.54
C ILE A 243 18.36 9.64 -6.40
N GLY A 244 17.20 9.91 -5.80
CA GLY A 244 16.17 10.77 -6.36
C GLY A 244 15.43 10.20 -7.57
N VAL A 245 15.06 8.91 -7.52
CA VAL A 245 14.22 8.26 -8.55
C VAL A 245 12.95 7.72 -7.89
N SER A 246 11.79 8.07 -8.44
CA SER A 246 10.48 7.56 -8.04
C SER A 246 9.66 7.17 -9.28
N ASP A 247 8.41 6.80 -9.07
CA ASP A 247 7.50 6.34 -10.12
C ASP A 247 6.21 7.18 -10.21
N TYR A 248 5.48 7.01 -11.32
CA TYR A 248 4.21 7.69 -11.58
C TYR A 248 3.22 7.61 -10.41
N ASN A 249 3.20 6.48 -9.71
CA ASN A 249 2.17 6.22 -8.72
C ASN A 249 2.50 6.81 -7.36
N ASN A 250 3.71 6.62 -6.85
CA ASN A 250 4.12 7.25 -5.59
C ASN A 250 4.10 8.78 -5.70
N ALA A 251 4.52 9.33 -6.85
CA ALA A 251 4.63 10.78 -7.05
C ALA A 251 3.30 11.51 -7.28
N LEU A 252 2.18 10.81 -7.50
CA LEU A 252 0.88 11.45 -7.73
C LEU A 252 0.47 12.36 -6.55
N LYS A 253 0.74 11.94 -5.31
CA LYS A 253 0.39 12.69 -4.09
C LYS A 253 1.34 13.83 -3.75
N VAL A 254 2.46 13.99 -4.45
CA VAL A 254 3.25 15.23 -4.42
C VAL A 254 2.84 16.23 -5.50
N GLY A 255 2.07 15.77 -6.50
CA GLY A 255 1.54 16.58 -7.58
C GLY A 255 2.21 16.35 -8.93
N TYR A 256 2.93 15.23 -9.11
CA TYR A 256 3.33 14.81 -10.45
C TYR A 256 2.11 14.53 -11.32
N ASP A 257 2.16 14.94 -12.58
CA ASP A 257 1.12 14.65 -13.56
C ASP A 257 1.61 13.57 -14.53
N PRO A 258 1.13 12.31 -14.38
CA PRO A 258 1.56 11.20 -15.21
C PRO A 258 0.95 11.20 -16.62
N GLU A 259 0.00 12.09 -16.94
CA GLU A 259 -0.53 12.22 -18.30
C GLU A 259 0.43 12.99 -19.21
N VAL A 260 1.05 14.05 -18.67
CA VAL A 260 2.02 14.90 -19.38
C VAL A 260 3.47 14.57 -19.02
N ASP A 261 3.68 13.50 -18.25
CA ASP A 261 4.98 13.02 -17.77
C ASP A 261 5.86 14.11 -17.13
N SER A 262 5.27 15.01 -16.35
CA SER A 262 6.03 16.10 -15.71
C SER A 262 5.41 16.63 -14.42
N TYR A 263 6.25 17.29 -13.61
CA TYR A 263 5.74 18.18 -12.57
C TYR A 263 5.10 19.42 -13.20
N PRO A 264 3.90 19.81 -12.78
CA PRO A 264 3.17 20.93 -13.36
C PRO A 264 3.82 22.28 -13.00
N PRO A 265 3.60 23.34 -13.80
CA PRO A 265 4.23 24.65 -13.59
C PRO A 265 4.00 25.25 -12.20
N TRP A 266 2.80 25.09 -11.63
CA TRP A 266 2.44 25.61 -10.31
C TRP A 266 3.28 25.00 -9.16
N LEU A 267 3.78 23.78 -9.36
CA LEU A 267 4.68 23.09 -8.43
C LEU A 267 6.15 23.45 -8.73
N LYS A 268 6.55 23.46 -10.00
CA LYS A 268 7.93 23.77 -10.43
C LYS A 268 8.37 25.19 -10.09
N SER A 269 7.44 26.14 -9.98
CA SER A 269 7.76 27.53 -9.62
C SER A 269 8.08 27.71 -8.13
N GLN A 270 7.88 26.68 -7.31
CA GLN A 270 8.05 26.75 -5.86
C GLN A 270 9.50 26.48 -5.45
N PRO A 271 10.00 27.10 -4.35
CA PRO A 271 11.39 26.94 -3.93
C PRO A 271 11.74 25.50 -3.54
N TYR A 272 10.79 24.73 -3.00
CA TYR A 272 10.98 23.32 -2.64
C TYR A 272 10.95 22.35 -3.84
N SER A 273 10.71 22.82 -5.07
CA SER A 273 10.62 21.92 -6.23
C SER A 273 11.93 21.19 -6.56
N HIS A 274 13.10 21.74 -6.19
CA HIS A 274 14.39 21.09 -6.43
C HIS A 274 14.63 19.83 -5.59
N VAL A 275 13.85 19.62 -4.52
CA VAL A 275 13.94 18.41 -3.70
C VAL A 275 13.18 17.23 -4.31
N LEU A 276 12.35 17.48 -5.34
CA LEU A 276 11.49 16.46 -5.93
C LEU A 276 12.32 15.42 -6.72
N PRO A 277 11.97 14.13 -6.63
CA PRO A 277 12.70 13.09 -7.36
C PRO A 277 12.42 13.16 -8.87
N SER A 278 13.34 12.62 -9.67
CA SER A 278 13.04 12.27 -11.06
C SER A 278 12.04 11.11 -11.11
N ILE A 279 11.15 11.11 -12.11
CA ILE A 279 10.05 10.14 -12.20
C ILE A 279 10.21 9.25 -13.43
N GLN A 280 9.98 7.95 -13.26
CA GLN A 280 9.91 6.95 -14.34
C GLN A 280 8.60 6.15 -14.26
N ALA A 281 8.31 5.33 -15.27
CA ALA A 281 7.19 4.41 -15.21
C ALA A 281 7.43 3.31 -14.14
N PRO A 282 6.40 2.82 -13.43
CA PRO A 282 6.51 1.66 -12.55
C PRO A 282 7.11 0.43 -13.27
N GLY A 283 7.99 -0.31 -12.59
CA GLY A 283 8.66 -1.48 -13.15
C GLY A 283 9.74 -1.17 -14.20
N THR A 284 10.29 0.04 -14.23
CA THR A 284 11.40 0.43 -15.12
C THR A 284 12.74 0.24 -14.42
N ILE A 285 13.76 -0.26 -15.13
CA ILE A 285 15.11 -0.42 -14.58
C ILE A 285 15.69 0.93 -14.15
N ILE A 286 16.11 1.03 -12.89
CA ILE A 286 16.78 2.20 -12.33
C ILE A 286 18.30 2.09 -12.52
N ASN A 287 18.86 1.00 -12.01
CA ASN A 287 20.29 0.68 -12.02
C ASN A 287 20.52 -0.78 -11.60
N THR A 288 21.73 -1.31 -11.79
CA THR A 288 22.16 -2.57 -11.16
C THR A 288 22.21 -2.43 -9.64
N LEU A 289 22.04 -3.55 -8.93
CA LEU A 289 22.26 -3.59 -7.48
C LEU A 289 23.69 -3.17 -7.14
N LYS A 290 23.87 -2.49 -6.00
CA LYS A 290 25.21 -2.15 -5.52
C LYS A 290 26.03 -3.43 -5.28
N GLU A 291 27.35 -3.32 -5.47
CA GLU A 291 28.28 -4.44 -5.29
C GLU A 291 28.25 -5.02 -3.87
N ASP A 292 28.20 -4.17 -2.84
CA ASP A 292 28.10 -4.61 -1.44
C ASP A 292 26.85 -5.46 -1.18
N ILE A 293 25.73 -5.13 -1.83
CA ILE A 293 24.48 -5.89 -1.75
C ILE A 293 24.58 -7.20 -2.53
N ARG A 294 25.06 -7.17 -3.77
CA ARG A 294 25.20 -8.38 -4.61
C ARG A 294 26.10 -9.41 -3.95
N THR A 295 27.30 -9.00 -3.53
CA THR A 295 28.28 -9.90 -2.91
C THR A 295 27.81 -10.45 -1.57
N LYS A 296 27.17 -9.61 -0.73
CA LYS A 296 26.68 -10.05 0.59
C LYS A 296 25.58 -11.10 0.48
N PHE A 297 24.65 -10.92 -0.45
CA PHE A 297 23.46 -11.78 -0.53
C PHE A 297 23.56 -12.87 -1.60
N GLY A 298 24.51 -12.79 -2.53
CA GLY A 298 24.71 -13.77 -3.61
C GLY A 298 23.78 -13.54 -4.81
N PHE A 299 23.50 -12.28 -5.15
CA PHE A 299 22.77 -11.93 -6.37
C PHE A 299 23.70 -11.92 -7.60
N PRO A 300 23.19 -12.20 -8.81
CA PRO A 300 23.91 -12.04 -10.07
C PRO A 300 24.49 -10.65 -10.25
N GLU A 301 25.59 -10.56 -11.02
CA GLU A 301 26.22 -9.29 -11.34
C GLU A 301 25.27 -8.36 -12.13
N ASP A 302 24.46 -8.91 -13.01
CA ASP A 302 23.49 -8.18 -13.82
C ASP A 302 22.13 -7.98 -13.13
N CYS A 303 21.98 -8.34 -11.85
CA CYS A 303 20.73 -8.11 -11.13
C CYS A 303 20.42 -6.63 -11.03
N VAL A 304 19.21 -6.23 -11.45
CA VAL A 304 18.75 -4.85 -11.48
C VAL A 304 17.70 -4.55 -10.40
N ALA A 305 17.63 -3.28 -9.98
CA ALA A 305 16.49 -2.75 -9.27
C ALA A 305 15.60 -1.95 -10.22
N CYS A 306 14.31 -2.22 -10.18
CA CYS A 306 13.29 -1.50 -10.93
C CYS A 306 12.50 -0.57 -10.02
N THR A 307 11.91 0.48 -10.59
CA THR A 307 10.94 1.32 -9.89
C THR A 307 9.77 0.51 -9.35
N GLY A 308 9.26 0.99 -8.22
CA GLY A 308 8.17 0.40 -7.48
C GLY A 308 6.79 0.89 -7.91
N THR A 309 5.87 0.80 -6.96
CA THR A 309 4.56 1.46 -6.98
C THR A 309 4.07 1.61 -5.54
N THR A 310 2.77 1.89 -5.35
CA THR A 310 2.11 1.86 -4.03
C THR A 310 1.48 0.49 -3.76
N ASP A 311 1.39 0.11 -2.49
CA ASP A 311 0.75 -1.14 -2.01
C ASP A 311 -0.60 -1.45 -2.66
N SER A 312 -1.44 -0.43 -2.78
CA SER A 312 -2.79 -0.52 -3.30
C SER A 312 -2.83 -0.77 -4.81
N ILE A 313 -1.77 -0.44 -5.54
CA ILE A 313 -1.65 -0.69 -6.98
C ILE A 313 -0.94 -2.02 -7.22
N ALA A 314 0.08 -2.36 -6.42
CA ALA A 314 0.70 -3.67 -6.46
C ALA A 314 -0.32 -4.78 -6.19
N ALA A 315 -1.21 -4.61 -5.19
CA ALA A 315 -2.30 -5.54 -4.95
C ALA A 315 -3.30 -5.64 -6.12
N PHE A 316 -3.50 -4.56 -6.90
CA PHE A 316 -4.31 -4.59 -8.10
C PHE A 316 -3.62 -5.37 -9.23
N LEU A 317 -2.33 -5.10 -9.47
CA LEU A 317 -1.51 -5.83 -10.44
C LEU A 317 -1.52 -7.33 -10.17
N ALA A 318 -1.46 -7.73 -8.90
CA ALA A 318 -1.51 -9.13 -8.50
C ALA A 318 -2.79 -9.85 -8.95
N ALA A 319 -3.91 -9.13 -9.11
CA ALA A 319 -5.16 -9.73 -9.54
C ALA A 319 -5.16 -10.17 -11.02
N GLY A 320 -4.18 -9.76 -11.82
CA GLY A 320 -4.08 -10.10 -13.24
C GLY A 320 -5.02 -9.29 -14.15
N ALA A 321 -5.56 -8.18 -13.65
CA ALA A 321 -6.46 -7.30 -14.40
C ALA A 321 -5.65 -6.29 -15.25
N THR A 322 -5.33 -6.64 -16.49
CA THR A 322 -4.48 -5.83 -17.39
C THR A 322 -5.22 -5.12 -18.52
N GLN A 323 -6.47 -5.51 -18.81
CA GLN A 323 -7.26 -4.93 -19.91
C GLN A 323 -8.26 -3.88 -19.40
N PRO A 324 -8.54 -2.81 -20.17
CA PRO A 324 -9.63 -1.89 -19.86
C PRO A 324 -10.94 -2.63 -19.62
N GLY A 325 -11.75 -2.15 -18.68
CA GLY A 325 -12.99 -2.82 -18.26
C GLY A 325 -12.78 -3.95 -17.25
N LYS A 326 -11.54 -4.41 -17.02
CA LYS A 326 -11.24 -5.30 -15.89
C LYS A 326 -11.16 -4.49 -14.60
N ALA A 327 -11.78 -5.01 -13.56
CA ALA A 327 -11.83 -4.35 -12.27
C ALA A 327 -11.46 -5.29 -11.13
N VAL A 328 -11.04 -4.70 -10.01
CA VAL A 328 -10.83 -5.40 -8.74
C VAL A 328 -11.67 -4.71 -7.67
N THR A 329 -12.51 -5.49 -7.00
CA THR A 329 -13.19 -5.09 -5.76
C THR A 329 -12.47 -5.68 -4.57
N SER A 330 -11.98 -4.83 -3.68
CA SER A 330 -11.48 -5.22 -2.37
C SER A 330 -12.61 -5.19 -1.35
N LEU A 331 -13.05 -6.38 -0.93
CA LEU A 331 -14.01 -6.58 0.16
C LEU A 331 -13.27 -6.63 1.51
N GLY A 332 -12.68 -5.49 1.89
CA GLY A 332 -11.95 -5.30 3.14
C GLY A 332 -12.83 -4.75 4.26
N SER A 333 -12.22 -4.06 5.23
CA SER A 333 -12.97 -3.28 6.23
C SER A 333 -13.88 -2.25 5.57
N THR A 334 -13.40 -1.65 4.48
CA THR A 334 -14.16 -0.81 3.55
C THR A 334 -14.29 -1.51 2.19
N LEU A 335 -15.24 -1.06 1.38
CA LEU A 335 -15.42 -1.46 -0.01
C LEU A 335 -14.61 -0.51 -0.89
N ALA A 336 -13.56 -1.01 -1.54
CA ALA A 336 -12.81 -0.24 -2.52
C ALA A 336 -12.90 -0.91 -3.89
N ILE A 337 -13.21 -0.14 -4.92
CA ILE A 337 -13.22 -0.60 -6.31
C ILE A 337 -12.13 0.11 -7.10
N LYS A 338 -11.49 -0.65 -7.99
CA LYS A 338 -10.49 -0.16 -8.94
C LYS A 338 -10.84 -0.70 -10.31
N LEU A 339 -10.89 0.18 -11.30
CA LEU A 339 -11.31 -0.11 -12.67
C LEU A 339 -10.22 0.36 -13.62
N LEU A 340 -9.72 -0.54 -14.46
CA LEU A 340 -8.79 -0.16 -15.50
C LEU A 340 -9.55 0.46 -16.67
N SER A 341 -9.09 1.61 -17.13
CA SER A 341 -9.79 2.48 -18.07
C SER A 341 -8.83 3.05 -19.10
N THR A 342 -9.30 3.31 -20.31
CA THR A 342 -8.57 4.08 -21.32
C THR A 342 -8.61 5.58 -21.05
N THR A 343 -9.53 6.03 -20.20
CA THR A 343 -9.78 7.45 -19.89
C THR A 343 -9.39 7.76 -18.46
N ARG A 344 -8.63 8.85 -18.26
CA ARG A 344 -8.30 9.41 -16.94
C ARG A 344 -9.54 10.04 -16.32
N ILE A 345 -9.82 9.68 -15.07
CA ILE A 345 -10.95 10.23 -14.32
C ILE A 345 -10.47 10.80 -12.98
N GLU A 346 -10.81 12.05 -12.72
CA GLU A 346 -10.60 12.70 -11.44
C GLU A 346 -11.87 13.46 -11.05
N ASP A 347 -12.42 13.14 -9.88
CA ASP A 347 -13.57 13.84 -9.34
C ASP A 347 -13.49 13.92 -7.83
N ALA A 348 -13.10 15.10 -7.33
CA ALA A 348 -12.95 15.32 -5.90
C ALA A 348 -14.27 15.30 -5.12
N ARG A 349 -15.42 15.50 -5.78
CA ARG A 349 -16.74 15.44 -5.10
C ARG A 349 -16.95 14.05 -4.52
N PHE A 350 -16.55 13.03 -5.27
CA PHE A 350 -16.64 11.62 -4.89
C PHE A 350 -15.31 11.04 -4.39
N GLY A 351 -14.24 11.84 -4.38
CA GLY A 351 -12.88 11.37 -4.07
C GLY A 351 -12.38 10.30 -5.05
N VAL A 352 -12.80 10.37 -6.32
CA VAL A 352 -12.33 9.53 -7.41
C VAL A 352 -11.02 10.10 -7.95
N TYR A 353 -10.03 9.24 -8.15
CA TYR A 353 -8.73 9.60 -8.71
C TYR A 353 -8.20 8.47 -9.58
N SER A 354 -7.31 8.81 -10.51
CA SER A 354 -6.68 7.86 -11.43
C SER A 354 -5.18 7.77 -11.21
N HIS A 355 -4.66 6.55 -11.23
CA HIS A 355 -3.23 6.30 -11.37
C HIS A 355 -2.93 5.81 -12.78
N ARG A 356 -1.84 6.28 -13.39
CA ARG A 356 -1.38 5.71 -14.65
C ARG A 356 -0.81 4.32 -14.42
N LEU A 357 -1.28 3.35 -15.20
CA LEU A 357 -0.79 1.98 -15.24
C LEU A 357 -0.62 1.67 -16.73
N ASP A 358 0.64 1.66 -17.17
CA ASP A 358 1.02 1.53 -18.57
C ASP A 358 0.51 2.69 -19.43
N ASP A 359 -0.18 2.37 -20.52
CA ASP A 359 -0.89 3.30 -21.38
C ASP A 359 -2.34 3.54 -20.92
N LYS A 360 -2.70 3.10 -19.69
CA LYS A 360 -4.07 3.08 -19.16
C LYS A 360 -4.15 3.82 -17.82
N TRP A 361 -5.38 3.91 -17.31
CA TRP A 361 -5.74 4.60 -16.07
C TRP A 361 -6.46 3.66 -15.13
N LEU A 362 -5.89 3.49 -13.93
CA LEU A 362 -6.52 2.79 -12.84
C LEU A 362 -7.38 3.78 -12.03
N VAL A 363 -8.68 3.78 -12.33
CA VAL A 363 -9.68 4.67 -11.70
C VAL A 363 -10.18 4.02 -10.42
N GLY A 364 -10.11 4.74 -9.30
CA GLY A 364 -10.47 4.20 -7.98
C GLY A 364 -11.54 4.99 -7.24
N GLY A 365 -12.37 4.29 -6.47
CA GLY A 365 -13.32 4.84 -5.52
C GLY A 365 -13.47 3.92 -4.30
N ALA A 366 -13.80 4.47 -3.13
CA ALA A 366 -13.95 3.69 -1.90
C ALA A 366 -15.13 4.17 -1.04
N SER A 367 -16.03 3.23 -0.73
CA SER A 367 -17.17 3.39 0.16
C SER A 367 -16.83 2.97 1.59
N ASN A 368 -17.45 3.63 2.55
CA ASN A 368 -17.36 3.30 3.97
C ASN A 368 -18.12 2.01 4.35
N THR A 369 -18.92 1.44 3.46
CA THR A 369 -19.53 0.12 3.64
C THR A 369 -18.48 -1.00 3.57
N GLY A 370 -18.81 -2.23 4.00
CA GLY A 370 -17.93 -3.40 3.86
C GLY A 370 -17.79 -4.22 5.13
N GLY A 371 -16.58 -4.74 5.37
CA GLY A 371 -16.28 -5.65 6.46
C GLY A 371 -16.40 -5.03 7.86
N ALA A 372 -16.21 -3.72 8.02
CA ALA A 372 -16.28 -3.07 9.33
C ALA A 372 -17.71 -3.13 9.90
N VAL A 373 -18.72 -2.79 9.09
CA VAL A 373 -20.13 -2.91 9.50
C VAL A 373 -20.56 -4.38 9.66
N LEU A 374 -20.03 -5.29 8.83
CA LEU A 374 -20.27 -6.74 9.03
C LEU A 374 -19.73 -7.22 10.38
N ARG A 375 -18.51 -6.82 10.77
CA ARG A 375 -17.87 -7.19 12.04
C ARG A 375 -18.52 -6.57 13.28
N GLN A 376 -19.25 -5.45 13.12
CA GLN A 376 -20.08 -4.92 14.21
C GLN A 376 -21.30 -5.80 14.52
N LEU A 377 -21.75 -6.60 13.54
CA LEU A 377 -22.98 -7.39 13.63
C LEU A 377 -22.71 -8.89 13.82
N PHE A 378 -21.65 -9.41 13.21
CA PHE A 378 -21.34 -10.83 13.14
C PHE A 378 -19.84 -11.08 13.32
N SER A 379 -19.50 -12.17 13.99
CA SER A 379 -18.15 -12.73 13.96
C SER A 379 -17.84 -13.37 12.60
N ASP A 380 -16.55 -13.58 12.29
CA ASP A 380 -16.14 -14.24 11.04
C ASP A 380 -16.73 -15.67 10.94
N GLU A 381 -16.85 -16.39 12.06
CA GLU A 381 -17.49 -17.71 12.12
C GLU A 381 -19.00 -17.65 11.85
N GLN A 382 -19.69 -16.61 12.36
CA GLN A 382 -21.10 -16.39 12.08
C GLN A 382 -21.32 -16.05 10.60
N LEU A 383 -20.48 -15.19 10.02
CA LEU A 383 -20.55 -14.85 8.60
C LEU A 383 -20.43 -16.10 7.73
N GLU A 384 -19.50 -17.00 8.03
CA GLU A 384 -19.33 -18.27 7.32
C GLU A 384 -20.57 -19.16 7.44
N LYS A 385 -21.02 -19.44 8.68
CA LYS A 385 -22.15 -20.34 8.96
C LYS A 385 -23.49 -19.83 8.40
N LEU A 386 -23.75 -18.53 8.52
CA LEU A 386 -24.99 -17.94 8.01
C LEU A 386 -24.97 -17.87 6.47
N SER A 387 -23.82 -17.56 5.86
CA SER A 387 -23.71 -17.50 4.40
C SER A 387 -24.00 -18.83 3.72
N GLN A 388 -23.62 -19.96 4.33
CA GLN A 388 -23.91 -21.30 3.80
C GLN A 388 -25.41 -21.56 3.61
N GLN A 389 -26.26 -20.92 4.43
CA GLN A 389 -27.72 -21.06 4.38
C GLN A 389 -28.39 -20.12 3.37
N ILE A 390 -27.65 -19.18 2.77
CA ILE A 390 -28.20 -18.25 1.79
C ILE A 390 -28.39 -18.95 0.44
N ASN A 391 -29.59 -18.80 -0.14
CA ASN A 391 -29.80 -19.05 -1.56
C ASN A 391 -29.36 -17.81 -2.37
N SER A 392 -28.13 -17.84 -2.91
CA SER A 392 -27.53 -16.71 -3.63
C SER A 392 -28.24 -16.37 -4.96
N MET A 393 -29.09 -17.28 -5.46
CA MET A 393 -29.85 -17.06 -6.70
C MET A 393 -31.13 -16.25 -6.48
N GLU A 394 -31.62 -16.18 -5.25
CA GLU A 394 -32.79 -15.37 -4.90
C GLU A 394 -32.35 -13.98 -4.49
N ALA A 395 -33.14 -12.96 -4.86
CA ALA A 395 -32.88 -11.60 -4.45
C ALA A 395 -33.47 -11.31 -3.07
N SER A 396 -32.70 -10.67 -2.19
CA SER A 396 -33.21 -10.12 -0.95
C SER A 396 -34.01 -8.83 -1.20
N SER A 397 -35.22 -8.75 -0.66
CA SER A 397 -36.08 -7.56 -0.75
C SER A 397 -35.65 -6.40 0.16
N LEU A 398 -34.61 -6.59 0.97
CA LEU A 398 -34.12 -5.60 1.94
C LEU A 398 -33.26 -4.55 1.23
N ASP A 399 -33.60 -3.27 1.42
CA ASP A 399 -32.84 -2.12 0.93
C ASP A 399 -32.06 -1.46 2.07
N TYR A 400 -30.81 -1.89 2.25
CA TYR A 400 -29.92 -1.34 3.25
C TYR A 400 -28.88 -0.40 2.65
N TYR A 401 -28.33 0.46 3.50
CA TYR A 401 -27.09 1.17 3.26
C TYR A 401 -26.17 0.91 4.47
N PRO A 402 -25.48 -0.26 4.49
CA PRO A 402 -24.75 -0.71 5.67
C PRO A 402 -23.51 0.16 5.92
N LEU A 403 -23.48 0.90 7.03
CA LEU A 403 -22.34 1.73 7.40
C LEU A 403 -22.02 1.55 8.88
N PRO A 404 -20.73 1.63 9.28
CA PRO A 404 -20.36 1.55 10.69
C PRO A 404 -20.74 2.81 11.48
N THR A 405 -20.75 3.97 10.82
CA THR A 405 -21.09 5.30 11.36
C THR A 405 -21.67 6.19 10.26
N GLU A 406 -22.16 7.38 10.61
CA GLU A 406 -22.61 8.40 9.65
C GLU A 406 -21.49 8.81 8.68
N GLY A 407 -21.85 8.99 7.40
CA GLY A 407 -21.04 9.61 6.37
C GLY A 407 -20.59 8.67 5.25
N GLU A 408 -20.67 9.18 4.02
CA GLU A 408 -20.20 8.52 2.81
C GLU A 408 -19.55 9.53 1.86
N ARG A 409 -18.54 9.07 1.10
CA ARG A 409 -17.91 9.89 0.05
C ARG A 409 -18.13 9.33 -1.35
N PHE A 410 -18.16 8.01 -1.47
CA PHE A 410 -18.32 7.28 -2.72
C PHE A 410 -19.19 6.06 -2.46
N PRO A 411 -20.15 5.71 -3.34
CA PRO A 411 -20.53 6.40 -4.57
C PRO A 411 -21.54 7.54 -4.35
N ILE A 412 -21.86 7.87 -3.09
CA ILE A 412 -22.72 9.00 -2.74
C ILE A 412 -21.90 9.97 -1.91
N ALA A 413 -21.74 11.20 -2.41
CA ALA A 413 -21.06 12.27 -1.69
C ALA A 413 -22.02 12.90 -0.67
N ASP A 414 -22.16 12.24 0.49
CA ASP A 414 -23.02 12.71 1.58
C ASP A 414 -22.32 12.49 2.93
N PRO A 415 -21.69 13.52 3.51
CA PRO A 415 -21.02 13.40 4.81
C PRO A 415 -22.00 13.13 5.95
N LYS A 416 -23.31 13.24 5.74
CA LYS A 416 -24.38 12.96 6.71
C LYS A 416 -25.19 11.71 6.39
N MET A 417 -24.69 10.84 5.51
CA MET A 417 -25.36 9.59 5.14
C MET A 417 -25.56 8.72 6.39
N VAL A 418 -26.81 8.50 6.78
CA VAL A 418 -27.16 7.69 7.96
C VAL A 418 -27.13 6.20 7.61
N PRO A 419 -26.53 5.32 8.46
CA PRO A 419 -26.61 3.88 8.27
C PRO A 419 -28.07 3.39 8.20
N ARG A 420 -28.42 2.64 7.15
CA ARG A 420 -29.76 2.06 6.97
C ARG A 420 -29.68 0.54 7.07
N LEU A 421 -30.09 -0.01 8.21
CA LEU A 421 -30.11 -1.46 8.51
C LEU A 421 -31.48 -1.95 9.01
N ASN A 422 -32.53 -1.16 8.80
CA ASN A 422 -33.90 -1.49 9.18
C ASN A 422 -34.81 -1.63 7.95
N PRO A 423 -35.85 -2.50 7.99
CA PRO A 423 -36.21 -3.37 9.11
C PRO A 423 -35.23 -4.55 9.26
N ARG A 424 -34.84 -4.93 10.48
CA ARG A 424 -34.09 -6.16 10.74
C ARG A 424 -35.07 -7.34 10.86
N PRO A 425 -35.04 -8.35 9.97
CA PRO A 425 -35.89 -9.53 10.11
C PRO A 425 -35.44 -10.40 11.31
N GLU A 426 -36.32 -11.28 11.79
CA GLU A 426 -35.99 -12.23 12.86
C GLU A 426 -34.90 -13.24 12.44
N SER A 427 -34.85 -13.58 11.16
CA SER A 427 -33.84 -14.49 10.60
C SER A 427 -32.53 -13.74 10.33
N ASP A 428 -31.46 -14.09 11.07
CA ASP A 428 -30.12 -13.57 10.82
C ASP A 428 -29.58 -13.96 9.43
N VAL A 429 -30.03 -15.08 8.86
CA VAL A 429 -29.71 -15.46 7.47
C VAL A 429 -30.32 -14.46 6.48
N ALA A 430 -31.60 -14.11 6.66
CA ALA A 430 -32.26 -13.12 5.82
C ALA A 430 -31.65 -11.72 6.00
N TYR A 431 -31.28 -11.37 7.24
CA TYR A 431 -30.63 -10.10 7.54
C TYR A 431 -29.25 -10.00 6.87
N LEU A 432 -28.40 -11.02 7.04
CA LEU A 432 -27.09 -11.08 6.38
C LEU A 432 -27.24 -11.05 4.86
N HIS A 433 -28.18 -11.80 4.28
CA HIS A 433 -28.44 -11.76 2.84
C HIS A 433 -28.79 -10.35 2.36
N GLY A 434 -29.67 -9.64 3.07
CA GLY A 434 -29.99 -8.23 2.79
C GLY A 434 -28.77 -7.31 2.85
N ILE A 435 -27.87 -7.50 3.81
CA ILE A 435 -26.63 -6.72 3.94
C ILE A 435 -25.69 -7.01 2.77
N LEU A 436 -25.38 -8.28 2.51
CA LEU A 436 -24.46 -8.67 1.44
C LEU A 436 -24.96 -8.22 0.06
N GLU A 437 -26.26 -8.35 -0.20
CA GLU A 437 -26.87 -7.89 -1.45
C GLU A 437 -26.88 -6.36 -1.55
N SER A 438 -27.14 -5.65 -0.45
CA SER A 438 -27.10 -4.18 -0.46
C SER A 438 -25.68 -3.64 -0.66
N ILE A 439 -24.66 -4.29 -0.10
CA ILE A 439 -23.26 -3.94 -0.41
C ILE A 439 -22.96 -4.17 -1.89
N ALA A 440 -23.45 -5.26 -2.49
CA ALA A 440 -23.30 -5.50 -3.92
C ALA A 440 -24.02 -4.43 -4.78
N ARG A 441 -25.16 -3.89 -4.33
CA ARG A 441 -25.81 -2.74 -5.00
C ARG A 441 -24.98 -1.45 -4.89
N ILE A 442 -24.33 -1.23 -3.75
CA ILE A 442 -23.41 -0.08 -3.56
C ILE A 442 -22.18 -0.24 -4.47
N GLU A 443 -21.62 -1.46 -4.59
CA GLU A 443 -20.55 -1.79 -5.53
C GLU A 443 -20.97 -1.50 -6.98
N ALA A 444 -22.12 -2.01 -7.41
CA ALA A 444 -22.68 -1.75 -8.74
C ALA A 444 -22.85 -0.25 -9.00
N LYS A 445 -23.41 0.49 -8.03
CA LYS A 445 -23.54 1.94 -8.10
C LYS A 445 -22.19 2.65 -8.22
N GLY A 446 -21.15 2.13 -7.58
CA GLY A 446 -19.78 2.61 -7.73
C GLY A 446 -19.27 2.48 -9.16
N TYR A 447 -19.40 1.30 -9.77
CA TYR A 447 -18.98 1.09 -11.16
C TYR A 447 -19.80 1.92 -12.15
N ILE A 448 -21.12 2.04 -11.95
CA ILE A 448 -21.98 2.92 -12.75
C ILE A 448 -21.51 4.37 -12.64
N LEU A 449 -21.22 4.86 -11.43
CA LEU A 449 -20.70 6.22 -11.24
C LEU A 449 -19.36 6.41 -11.98
N LEU A 450 -18.44 5.44 -11.92
CA LEU A 450 -17.16 5.56 -12.65
C LEU A 450 -17.40 5.65 -14.17
N LYS A 451 -18.32 4.84 -14.71
CA LYS A 451 -18.72 4.91 -16.13
C LYS A 451 -19.34 6.26 -16.48
N ASP A 452 -20.26 6.76 -15.65
CA ASP A 452 -20.94 8.05 -15.86
C ASP A 452 -19.97 9.24 -15.80
N LEU A 453 -18.87 9.11 -15.05
CA LEU A 453 -17.78 10.08 -15.03
C LEU A 453 -16.86 9.99 -16.27
N GLY A 454 -16.97 8.91 -17.06
CA GLY A 454 -16.25 8.71 -18.32
C GLY A 454 -15.25 7.54 -18.32
N ALA A 455 -15.18 6.72 -17.26
CA ALA A 455 -14.34 5.53 -17.28
C ALA A 455 -14.84 4.51 -18.30
N THR A 456 -13.94 3.66 -18.79
CA THR A 456 -14.32 2.46 -19.54
C THR A 456 -15.32 1.63 -18.75
N GLU A 457 -16.36 1.10 -19.40
CA GLU A 457 -17.36 0.27 -18.73
C GLU A 457 -16.73 -1.01 -18.16
N VAL A 458 -17.17 -1.42 -16.97
CA VAL A 458 -16.69 -2.64 -16.33
C VAL A 458 -17.27 -3.87 -17.04
N GLU A 459 -16.42 -4.86 -17.32
CA GLU A 459 -16.78 -6.09 -18.01
C GLU A 459 -16.60 -7.32 -17.13
N GLU A 460 -15.65 -7.29 -16.19
CA GLU A 460 -15.36 -8.40 -15.28
C GLU A 460 -14.76 -7.86 -13.98
N VAL A 461 -15.17 -8.47 -12.86
CA VAL A 461 -14.74 -8.06 -11.52
C VAL A 461 -14.00 -9.19 -10.82
N PHE A 462 -12.72 -8.99 -10.57
CA PHE A 462 -11.94 -9.81 -9.66
C PHE A 462 -12.15 -9.35 -8.22
N THR A 463 -12.11 -10.30 -7.28
CA THR A 463 -12.41 -10.03 -5.87
C THR A 463 -11.21 -10.29 -5.00
N ALA A 464 -10.87 -9.31 -4.16
CA ALA A 464 -9.82 -9.36 -3.15
C ALA A 464 -10.38 -9.07 -1.74
N GLY A 465 -9.53 -9.14 -0.73
CA GLY A 465 -9.91 -8.87 0.67
C GLY A 465 -10.62 -10.04 1.35
N GLY A 466 -10.96 -9.87 2.63
CA GLY A 466 -11.56 -10.93 3.45
C GLY A 466 -12.86 -11.50 2.88
N GLY A 467 -13.69 -10.64 2.27
CA GLY A 467 -14.95 -11.06 1.65
C GLY A 467 -14.80 -11.96 0.43
N SER A 468 -13.63 -11.98 -0.22
CA SER A 468 -13.37 -12.82 -1.42
C SER A 468 -13.45 -14.33 -1.15
N LYS A 469 -13.38 -14.76 0.11
CA LYS A 469 -13.52 -16.17 0.53
C LYS A 469 -14.97 -16.64 0.55
N ASN A 470 -15.94 -15.72 0.48
CA ASN A 470 -17.35 -16.04 0.55
C ASN A 470 -17.91 -16.30 -0.86
N GLU A 471 -17.98 -17.57 -1.25
CA GLU A 471 -18.50 -17.98 -2.57
C GLU A 471 -19.98 -17.59 -2.76
N LYS A 472 -20.78 -17.64 -1.69
CA LYS A 472 -22.19 -17.22 -1.73
C LYS A 472 -22.31 -15.74 -2.03
N TRP A 473 -21.46 -14.92 -1.40
CA TRP A 473 -21.40 -13.49 -1.69
C TRP A 473 -20.89 -13.19 -3.10
N THR A 474 -19.94 -13.98 -3.60
CA THR A 474 -19.47 -13.90 -5.00
C THR A 474 -20.64 -14.11 -5.96
N LYS A 475 -21.49 -15.11 -5.72
CA LYS A 475 -22.70 -15.35 -6.54
C LYS A 475 -23.78 -14.28 -6.41
N ILE A 476 -23.98 -13.72 -5.23
CA ILE A 476 -24.87 -12.56 -5.04
C ILE A 476 -24.36 -11.37 -5.86
N ARG A 477 -23.06 -11.08 -5.78
CA ARG A 477 -22.43 -9.97 -6.52
C ARG A 477 -22.53 -10.18 -8.03
N GLU A 478 -22.23 -11.38 -8.53
CA GLU A 478 -22.39 -11.75 -9.95
C GLU A 478 -23.82 -11.43 -10.45
N ARG A 479 -24.83 -11.85 -9.69
CA ARG A 479 -26.25 -11.58 -10.01
C ARG A 479 -26.60 -10.09 -9.96
N VAL A 480 -26.15 -9.36 -8.94
CA VAL A 480 -26.51 -7.94 -8.71
C VAL A 480 -25.79 -7.02 -9.69
N LEU A 481 -24.52 -7.29 -9.97
CA LEU A 481 -23.70 -6.54 -10.93
C LEU A 481 -24.12 -6.85 -12.37
N GLY A 482 -24.61 -8.06 -12.63
CA GLY A 482 -24.89 -8.54 -13.99
C GLY A 482 -23.62 -8.78 -14.79
N LEU A 483 -22.50 -9.09 -14.12
CA LEU A 483 -21.16 -9.23 -14.70
C LEU A 483 -20.49 -10.50 -14.15
N PRO A 484 -19.54 -11.10 -14.88
CA PRO A 484 -18.65 -12.12 -14.34
C PRO A 484 -17.92 -11.60 -13.09
N VAL A 485 -18.04 -12.36 -12.00
CA VAL A 485 -17.34 -12.07 -10.75
C VAL A 485 -16.57 -13.31 -10.31
N SER A 486 -15.28 -13.15 -10.11
CA SER A 486 -14.40 -14.24 -9.68
C SER A 486 -13.47 -13.76 -8.58
N ARG A 487 -12.86 -14.72 -7.86
CA ARG A 487 -11.79 -14.41 -6.92
C ARG A 487 -10.50 -14.20 -7.70
N ALA A 488 -9.74 -13.15 -7.35
CA ALA A 488 -8.41 -12.94 -7.89
C ALA A 488 -7.50 -14.13 -7.54
N LEU A 489 -6.72 -14.63 -8.51
CA LEU A 489 -5.80 -15.74 -8.29
C LEU A 489 -4.70 -15.38 -7.27
N GLN A 490 -4.21 -14.15 -7.35
CA GLN A 490 -3.27 -13.56 -6.39
C GLN A 490 -3.78 -12.19 -5.97
N THR A 491 -3.54 -11.84 -4.69
CA THR A 491 -3.96 -10.55 -4.12
C THR A 491 -2.86 -9.88 -3.32
N GLU A 492 -1.71 -10.53 -3.22
CA GLU A 492 -0.58 -10.09 -2.42
C GLU A 492 0.19 -9.01 -3.15
N ALA A 493 0.36 -7.85 -2.52
CA ALA A 493 1.07 -6.71 -3.06
C ALA A 493 2.51 -7.08 -3.50
N ALA A 494 3.21 -7.90 -2.71
CA ALA A 494 4.54 -8.40 -3.07
C ALA A 494 4.57 -9.18 -4.40
N TYR A 495 3.48 -9.89 -4.74
CA TYR A 495 3.36 -10.57 -6.04
C TYR A 495 3.22 -9.55 -7.17
N GLY A 496 2.43 -8.50 -6.98
CA GLY A 496 2.34 -7.39 -7.95
C GLY A 496 3.66 -6.64 -8.14
N ALA A 497 4.43 -6.43 -7.07
CA ALA A 497 5.79 -5.91 -7.18
C ALA A 497 6.72 -6.86 -7.94
N ALA A 498 6.55 -8.19 -7.78
CA ALA A 498 7.34 -9.17 -8.52
C ALA A 498 7.01 -9.13 -10.03
N LEU A 499 5.74 -8.88 -10.38
CA LEU A 499 5.32 -8.61 -11.77
C LEU A 499 5.97 -7.35 -12.35
N LEU A 500 6.14 -6.28 -11.55
CA LEU A 500 6.90 -5.10 -11.96
C LEU A 500 8.38 -5.41 -12.17
N ALA A 501 8.99 -6.23 -11.30
CA ALA A 501 10.36 -6.68 -11.45
C ALA A 501 10.54 -7.51 -12.74
N LEU A 502 9.57 -8.39 -13.04
CA LEU A 502 9.50 -9.18 -14.28
C LEU A 502 9.42 -8.30 -15.53
N ARG A 503 8.55 -7.30 -15.51
CA ARG A 503 8.34 -6.37 -16.62
C ARG A 503 9.59 -5.57 -16.97
N GLY A 504 10.36 -5.14 -15.98
CA GLY A 504 11.53 -4.30 -16.21
C GLY A 504 12.61 -4.96 -17.08
N GLN A 505 12.57 -6.29 -17.26
CA GLN A 505 13.47 -6.98 -18.17
C GLN A 505 13.10 -6.76 -19.65
N PRO A 506 14.07 -6.37 -20.51
CA PRO A 506 13.83 -6.06 -21.92
C PRO A 506 13.14 -7.18 -22.72
N ASP A 507 13.40 -8.43 -22.36
CA ASP A 507 12.87 -9.61 -23.06
C ASP A 507 11.38 -9.90 -22.74
N ASN A 508 10.81 -9.26 -21.72
CA ASN A 508 9.52 -9.65 -21.10
C ASN A 508 8.38 -8.64 -21.28
N ASN A 509 8.53 -7.63 -22.15
CA ASN A 509 7.47 -6.64 -22.40
C ASN A 509 6.15 -7.22 -22.95
N ARG A 510 6.07 -8.51 -23.29
CA ARG A 510 4.91 -9.16 -23.93
C ARG A 510 3.89 -9.82 -22.99
N LEU A 511 4.16 -9.93 -21.68
CA LEU A 511 3.27 -10.64 -20.75
C LEU A 511 2.04 -9.83 -20.29
N PHE A 512 2.00 -8.54 -20.60
CA PHE A 512 0.93 -7.62 -20.19
C PHE A 512 0.10 -7.09 -21.36
N ASP A 513 0.40 -7.52 -22.60
CA ASP A 513 -0.36 -7.20 -23.82
C ASP A 513 -1.63 -8.06 -23.96
#